data_AF-A0A261Y825-F1
#
_entry.id   AF-A0A261Y825-F1
#
_cell.length_a   1.000
_cell.length_b   1.000
_cell.length_c   1.000
_cell.angle_alpha   90.00
_cell.angle_beta   90.00
_cell.angle_gamma   90.00
#
_symmetry.space_group_name_H-M   'P 1'
#
loop_
_entity.id
_entity.type
_entity.pdbx_description
1 polymer ?
#
loop_
_entity_poly.entity_id
_entity_poly.type
_entity_poly.pdbx_seq_one_letter_code
_entity_poly.pdbx_strand_id
1 'polypeptide(L)'
;MNAAANAYQAHLGEAPQKVLHNKDKEAHAGTMLANTWQGKEKLEMKQVPRPAVTDEEDIVMRITGSTVCGSDLHLYHGEILQLKAGDVLGHEAMGVVEEVGPKVTNVKVGDRVVAAFNIACGQCQYCKQGRYTACDFTNNSRLQEQLYGHRIAGVLGYSHFVGGYTGCQAEYTRIPFANTNVIKVPDDLPDERALYLSDIVPTSYHACWEANVQQGEDVAIWGAGPVGLNCAQWCRNVFKANRIFLVDNVPERLELAVKKWNVIPVNFDEGDVVEQIHKQCPNGVHRSIDAAAFRYGKGLMHKFERAVGLETDTSEILNEAIRATTKVGTIAIIADYAAYCNHFNIGAVMEKGIRLIGCGQAPIQRHWKKNLEYIQNGQFDPTAVVTHRFKLEEVPEIYYRFDQKEAGIIKTFVETKFSNPPSPGMPKTMKARIPNSALALAQSPILYPSAPLSGTVWKQGQTVIISWTQPSVPDFQITLAQGSSNALQQLSVIAQNVVASKMSYNWDIPTDLPPASNYALEFGTSPNLAFAGPFTVESLDGSPVPSSSASPAAVTSSGSGMTNMSGASPMKTGGRPGASGASASAKAAASSESARTAVIASLVTLGIVAINAALTMF
;
A
#
# COMPACT_ATOMS: atom_id res chain seq x y z
N MET A 1 12.14 -2.63 7.39
CA MET A 1 11.35 -1.70 8.23
C MET A 1 10.53 -2.45 9.28
N ASN A 2 9.56 -3.30 8.90
CA ASN A 2 8.69 -4.02 9.85
C ASN A 2 9.43 -4.85 10.92
N ALA A 3 10.46 -5.60 10.55
CA ALA A 3 11.26 -6.35 11.53
C ALA A 3 11.93 -5.44 12.59
N ALA A 4 12.45 -4.27 12.17
CA ALA A 4 13.06 -3.30 13.07
C ALA A 4 12.02 -2.63 13.97
N ALA A 5 10.86 -2.23 13.43
CA ALA A 5 9.76 -1.65 14.20
C ALA A 5 9.23 -2.64 15.26
N ASN A 6 9.10 -3.92 14.89
CA ASN A 6 8.69 -4.98 15.82
C ASN A 6 9.72 -5.20 16.94
N ALA A 7 11.02 -5.24 16.60
CA ALA A 7 12.08 -5.37 17.60
C ALA A 7 12.12 -4.16 18.54
N TYR A 8 11.94 -2.95 18.01
CA TYR A 8 11.89 -1.73 18.80
C TYR A 8 10.68 -1.69 19.73
N GLN A 9 9.48 -2.05 19.25
CA GLN A 9 8.29 -2.19 20.11
C GLN A 9 8.50 -3.23 21.22
N ALA A 10 9.14 -4.36 20.91
CA ALA A 10 9.44 -5.39 21.92
C ALA A 10 10.37 -4.85 23.02
N HIS A 11 11.32 -3.99 22.65
CA HIS A 11 12.18 -3.29 23.61
C HIS A 11 11.41 -2.26 24.45
N LEU A 12 10.51 -1.48 23.82
CA LEU A 12 9.69 -0.48 24.50
C LEU A 12 8.67 -1.07 25.49
N GLY A 13 8.22 -2.31 25.25
CA GLY A 13 7.08 -2.91 25.95
C GLY A 13 5.74 -2.29 25.53
N GLU A 14 4.64 -2.80 26.09
CA GLU A 14 3.31 -2.22 25.85
C GLU A 14 3.17 -0.83 26.51
N ALA A 15 2.27 -0.01 25.96
CA ALA A 15 1.91 1.24 26.62
C ALA A 15 1.41 0.99 28.06
N PRO A 16 1.72 1.88 29.02
CA PRO A 16 1.41 1.69 30.44
C PRO A 16 -0.10 1.71 30.77
N GLN A 17 -0.95 2.05 29.81
CA GLN A 17 -2.39 2.08 29.96
C GLN A 17 -2.98 0.69 29.75
N LYS A 18 -3.94 0.31 30.62
CA LYS A 18 -4.61 -0.99 30.51
C LYS A 18 -5.34 -1.11 29.18
N VAL A 19 -4.84 -1.99 28.31
CA VAL A 19 -5.54 -2.41 27.09
C VAL A 19 -6.41 -3.62 27.41
N LEU A 20 -7.59 -3.64 26.81
CA LEU A 20 -8.60 -4.66 27.03
C LEU A 20 -8.78 -5.48 25.74
N HIS A 21 -8.89 -6.80 25.90
CA HIS A 21 -9.44 -7.72 24.89
C HIS A 21 -8.64 -7.79 23.56
N ASN A 22 -7.33 -7.51 23.58
CA ASN A 22 -6.49 -7.50 22.37
C ASN A 22 -5.96 -8.87 21.93
N LYS A 23 -6.12 -9.93 22.73
CA LYS A 23 -5.64 -11.28 22.39
C LYS A 23 -6.79 -12.20 22.02
N ASP A 24 -6.71 -12.79 20.83
CA ASP A 24 -7.56 -13.92 20.47
C ASP A 24 -7.18 -15.14 21.32
N LYS A 25 -8.17 -15.96 21.68
CA LYS A 25 -7.97 -17.33 22.17
C LYS A 25 -8.49 -18.27 21.09
N GLU A 26 -7.78 -19.36 20.92
CA GLU A 26 -8.17 -20.41 20.00
C GLU A 26 -9.41 -21.13 20.55
N ALA A 27 -10.43 -21.32 19.71
CA ALA A 27 -11.47 -22.27 20.02
C ALA A 27 -10.86 -23.67 20.06
N HIS A 28 -11.15 -24.46 21.09
CA HIS A 28 -10.59 -25.82 21.26
C HIS A 28 -10.98 -26.82 20.13
N ALA A 29 -11.80 -26.42 19.15
CA ALA A 29 -12.27 -27.31 18.09
C ALA A 29 -12.39 -26.62 16.71
N GLY A 30 -11.28 -26.51 15.98
CA GLY A 30 -11.28 -26.40 14.52
C GLY A 30 -10.45 -25.26 13.92
N THR A 31 -10.23 -25.34 12.61
CA THR A 31 -9.57 -24.32 11.80
C THR A 31 -10.56 -23.64 10.84
N MET A 32 -10.19 -22.47 10.34
CA MET A 32 -10.88 -21.71 9.31
C MET A 32 -9.90 -21.23 8.25
N LEU A 33 -10.41 -20.95 7.06
CA LEU A 33 -9.63 -20.31 6.02
C LEU A 33 -9.55 -18.79 6.26
N ALA A 34 -8.35 -18.21 6.14
CA ALA A 34 -8.12 -16.78 6.28
C ALA A 34 -7.00 -16.26 5.37
N ASN A 35 -7.12 -15.02 4.91
CA ASN A 35 -6.07 -14.32 4.18
C ASN A 35 -5.01 -13.81 5.17
N THR A 36 -3.77 -14.27 5.00
CA THR A 36 -2.67 -13.95 5.91
C THR A 36 -1.54 -13.22 5.20
N TRP A 37 -0.99 -12.20 5.86
CA TRP A 37 0.20 -11.50 5.39
C TRP A 37 1.45 -12.35 5.62
N GLN A 38 2.27 -12.56 4.59
CA GLN A 38 3.50 -13.36 4.67
C GLN A 38 4.76 -12.54 4.38
N GLY A 39 4.60 -11.27 4.04
CA GLY A 39 5.66 -10.39 3.60
C GLY A 39 5.12 -9.31 2.67
N LYS A 40 5.98 -8.34 2.33
CA LYS A 40 5.66 -7.34 1.29
C LYS A 40 5.22 -8.07 0.02
N GLU A 41 4.06 -7.65 -0.48
CA GLU A 41 3.40 -8.15 -1.70
C GLU A 41 3.10 -9.66 -1.70
N LYS A 42 3.12 -10.28 -0.50
CA LYS A 42 2.95 -11.72 -0.34
C LYS A 42 1.82 -12.01 0.64
N LEU A 43 0.68 -12.43 0.09
CA LEU A 43 -0.49 -12.88 0.83
C LEU A 43 -0.72 -14.37 0.58
N GLU A 44 -1.26 -15.08 1.56
CA GLU A 44 -1.54 -16.51 1.44
C GLU A 44 -2.83 -16.86 2.19
N MET A 45 -3.71 -17.63 1.52
CA MET A 45 -4.86 -18.23 2.18
C MET A 45 -4.39 -19.42 3.02
N LYS A 46 -4.54 -19.34 4.34
CA LYS A 46 -4.10 -20.38 5.28
C LYS A 46 -5.24 -20.88 6.15
N GLN A 47 -5.14 -22.15 6.55
CA GLN A 47 -5.93 -22.68 7.65
C GLN A 47 -5.35 -22.15 8.97
N VAL A 48 -6.12 -21.35 9.68
CA VAL A 48 -5.79 -20.77 10.99
C VAL A 48 -6.80 -21.25 12.04
N PRO A 49 -6.47 -21.22 13.34
CA PRO A 49 -7.43 -21.55 14.39
C PRO A 49 -8.71 -20.70 14.28
N ARG A 50 -9.87 -21.30 14.55
CA ARG A 50 -11.11 -20.52 14.68
C ARG A 50 -11.05 -19.63 15.93
N PRO A 51 -11.53 -18.38 15.85
CA PRO A 51 -11.62 -17.52 17.02
C PRO A 51 -12.67 -18.06 18.01
N ALA A 52 -12.48 -17.76 19.29
CA ALA A 52 -13.47 -17.97 20.34
C ALA A 52 -13.90 -16.63 20.96
N VAL A 53 -15.02 -16.65 21.68
CA VAL A 53 -15.34 -15.59 22.65
C VAL A 53 -14.27 -15.60 23.74
N THR A 54 -13.50 -14.52 23.85
CA THR A 54 -12.38 -14.45 24.80
C THR A 54 -12.72 -13.69 26.07
N ASP A 55 -13.68 -12.78 25.95
CA ASP A 55 -14.14 -11.84 26.94
C ASP A 55 -15.67 -11.65 26.91
N GLU A 56 -16.22 -11.08 27.97
CA GLU A 56 -17.66 -11.15 28.27
C GLU A 56 -18.55 -10.39 27.27
N GLU A 57 -18.01 -9.40 26.55
CA GLU A 57 -18.73 -8.61 25.55
C GLU A 57 -18.32 -8.94 24.10
N ASP A 58 -17.52 -9.99 23.89
CA ASP A 58 -17.14 -10.39 22.54
C ASP A 58 -18.29 -11.11 21.84
N ILE A 59 -18.26 -11.09 20.52
CA ILE A 59 -18.96 -12.07 19.68
C ILE A 59 -17.98 -12.78 18.77
N VAL A 60 -18.33 -13.99 18.34
CA VAL A 60 -17.78 -14.58 17.11
C VAL A 60 -18.79 -14.39 16.00
N MET A 61 -18.35 -13.79 14.90
CA MET A 61 -19.15 -13.57 13.70
C MET A 61 -18.73 -14.55 12.62
N ARG A 62 -19.71 -15.30 12.09
CA ARG A 62 -19.56 -16.09 10.87
C ARG A 62 -19.74 -15.16 9.67
N ILE A 63 -18.67 -14.97 8.89
CA ILE A 63 -18.60 -13.92 7.87
C ILE A 63 -19.39 -14.34 6.63
N THR A 64 -20.38 -13.54 6.23
CA THR A 64 -21.14 -13.75 4.98
C THR A 64 -20.66 -12.81 3.87
N GLY A 65 -19.94 -11.75 4.21
CA GLY A 65 -19.34 -10.85 3.24
C GLY A 65 -18.14 -10.12 3.84
N SER A 66 -17.08 -10.01 3.04
CA SER A 66 -15.89 -9.20 3.32
C SER A 66 -15.54 -8.40 2.07
N THR A 67 -14.46 -7.63 2.09
CA THR A 67 -13.98 -6.89 0.92
C THR A 67 -12.49 -6.55 1.04
N VAL A 68 -11.95 -5.87 0.04
CA VAL A 68 -10.61 -5.29 0.04
C VAL A 68 -10.75 -3.78 0.04
N CYS A 69 -10.05 -3.11 0.97
CA CYS A 69 -9.99 -1.67 1.07
C CYS A 69 -8.76 -1.10 0.34
N GLY A 70 -8.78 0.20 0.04
CA GLY A 70 -7.56 0.89 -0.41
C GLY A 70 -6.46 0.86 0.64
N SER A 71 -6.84 0.98 1.92
CA SER A 71 -5.90 0.94 3.04
C SER A 71 -5.22 -0.41 3.22
N ASP A 72 -5.89 -1.51 2.84
CA ASP A 72 -5.32 -2.84 2.84
C ASP A 72 -4.08 -2.94 1.91
N LEU A 73 -4.03 -2.16 0.83
CA LEU A 73 -2.86 -2.13 -0.04
C LEU A 73 -1.63 -1.55 0.68
N HIS A 74 -1.80 -0.69 1.69
CA HIS A 74 -0.65 -0.18 2.47
C HIS A 74 -0.03 -1.30 3.30
N LEU A 75 -0.86 -2.23 3.79
CA LEU A 75 -0.40 -3.45 4.44
C LEU A 75 0.29 -4.38 3.42
N TYR A 76 -0.30 -4.51 2.23
CA TYR A 76 0.24 -5.32 1.14
C TYR A 76 1.66 -4.90 0.76
N HIS A 77 1.94 -3.61 0.55
CA HIS A 77 3.32 -3.16 0.27
C HIS A 77 4.22 -3.04 1.50
N GLY A 78 3.70 -3.35 2.70
CA GLY A 78 4.45 -3.29 3.95
C GLY A 78 4.83 -1.86 4.38
N GLU A 79 4.04 -0.87 3.98
CA GLU A 79 4.23 0.56 4.30
C GLU A 79 3.85 0.86 5.75
N ILE A 80 2.89 0.11 6.30
CA ILE A 80 2.48 0.23 7.70
C ILE A 80 3.45 -0.55 8.60
N LEU A 81 3.85 0.10 9.69
CA LEU A 81 4.76 -0.45 10.68
C LEU A 81 4.10 -1.57 11.49
N GLN A 82 4.95 -2.46 12.03
CA GLN A 82 4.60 -3.54 12.94
C GLN A 82 3.67 -4.64 12.36
N LEU A 83 3.77 -4.90 11.05
CA LEU A 83 3.22 -6.12 10.45
C LEU A 83 4.06 -7.34 10.79
N LYS A 84 3.41 -8.49 10.97
CA LYS A 84 4.04 -9.78 11.26
C LYS A 84 3.51 -10.84 10.30
N ALA A 85 4.39 -11.75 9.88
CA ALA A 85 3.98 -12.89 9.07
C ALA A 85 2.96 -13.73 9.85
N GLY A 86 1.84 -14.06 9.20
CA GLY A 86 0.71 -14.75 9.82
C GLY A 86 -0.43 -13.83 10.26
N ASP A 87 -0.26 -12.51 10.30
CA ASP A 87 -1.36 -11.58 10.60
C ASP A 87 -2.51 -11.78 9.59
N VAL A 88 -3.73 -11.99 10.08
CA VAL A 88 -4.93 -12.09 9.24
C VAL A 88 -5.40 -10.69 8.89
N LEU A 89 -5.59 -10.40 7.61
CA LEU A 89 -5.91 -9.05 7.13
C LEU A 89 -7.42 -8.78 6.99
N GLY A 90 -7.74 -7.52 6.74
CA GLY A 90 -9.06 -7.03 6.36
C GLY A 90 -9.88 -6.54 7.56
N HIS A 91 -10.61 -5.44 7.34
CA HIS A 91 -11.31 -4.71 8.39
C HIS A 91 -12.74 -4.32 8.02
N GLU A 92 -13.21 -4.77 6.86
CA GLU A 92 -14.56 -4.57 6.37
C GLU A 92 -15.29 -5.91 6.27
N ALA A 93 -16.19 -6.20 7.20
CA ALA A 93 -16.98 -7.43 7.16
C ALA A 93 -18.39 -7.27 7.72
N MET A 94 -19.24 -8.17 7.23
CA MET A 94 -20.54 -8.45 7.78
C MET A 94 -20.77 -9.96 7.87
N GLY A 95 -21.72 -10.35 8.70
CA GLY A 95 -22.00 -11.75 8.90
C GLY A 95 -23.17 -12.02 9.83
N VAL A 96 -23.21 -13.25 10.31
CA VAL A 96 -24.19 -13.73 11.28
C VAL A 96 -23.49 -13.97 12.61
N VAL A 97 -24.09 -13.52 13.71
CA VAL A 97 -23.59 -13.80 15.06
C VAL A 97 -23.65 -15.32 15.31
N GLU A 98 -22.49 -15.93 15.54
CA GLU A 98 -22.32 -17.37 15.79
C GLU A 98 -22.28 -17.67 17.28
N GLU A 99 -21.53 -16.86 18.05
CA GLU A 99 -21.36 -17.01 19.50
C GLU A 99 -21.40 -15.63 20.17
N VAL A 100 -21.89 -15.56 21.40
CA VAL A 100 -21.98 -14.33 22.19
C VAL A 100 -21.38 -14.52 23.58
N GLY A 101 -20.65 -13.52 24.05
CA GLY A 101 -20.24 -13.43 25.45
C GLY A 101 -21.42 -13.11 26.38
N PRO A 102 -21.32 -13.46 27.68
CA PRO A 102 -22.40 -13.35 28.66
C PRO A 102 -22.89 -11.91 28.93
N LYS A 103 -22.15 -10.88 28.54
CA LYS A 103 -22.52 -9.46 28.68
C LYS A 103 -22.92 -8.79 27.37
N VAL A 104 -23.04 -9.54 26.28
CA VAL A 104 -23.61 -9.03 25.03
C VAL A 104 -25.12 -8.86 25.21
N THR A 105 -25.62 -7.67 24.93
CA THR A 105 -27.03 -7.29 25.14
C THR A 105 -27.70 -6.75 23.87
N ASN A 106 -26.93 -6.20 22.93
CA ASN A 106 -27.48 -5.55 21.73
C ASN A 106 -27.79 -6.52 20.57
N VAL A 107 -27.21 -7.71 20.58
CA VAL A 107 -27.35 -8.73 19.52
C VAL A 107 -27.41 -10.13 20.13
N LYS A 108 -27.95 -11.10 19.38
CA LYS A 108 -27.98 -12.52 19.76
C LYS A 108 -27.54 -13.41 18.60
N VAL A 109 -27.21 -14.67 18.91
CA VAL A 109 -26.91 -15.71 17.90
C VAL A 109 -28.00 -15.73 16.82
N GLY A 110 -27.57 -15.75 15.56
CA GLY A 110 -28.44 -15.71 14.38
C GLY A 110 -28.77 -14.31 13.85
N ASP A 111 -28.51 -13.23 14.61
CA ASP A 111 -28.68 -11.87 14.07
C ASP A 111 -27.62 -11.60 12.97
N ARG A 112 -28.04 -10.94 11.87
CA ARG A 112 -27.14 -10.39 10.86
C ARG A 112 -26.56 -9.07 11.36
N VAL A 113 -25.25 -8.89 11.27
CA VAL A 113 -24.55 -7.72 11.79
C VAL A 113 -23.45 -7.24 10.86
N VAL A 114 -23.16 -5.95 10.92
CA VAL A 114 -21.97 -5.32 10.33
C VAL A 114 -21.06 -4.87 11.47
N ALA A 115 -19.76 -5.15 11.36
CA ALA A 115 -18.77 -4.72 12.34
C ALA A 115 -18.12 -3.40 11.91
N ALA A 116 -17.84 -2.51 12.86
CA ALA A 116 -17.02 -1.33 12.60
C ALA A 116 -15.56 -1.77 12.40
N PHE A 117 -14.85 -1.15 11.47
CA PHE A 117 -13.42 -1.40 11.30
C PHE A 117 -12.61 -1.01 12.55
N ASN A 118 -13.02 0.09 13.22
CA ASN A 118 -12.41 0.58 14.44
C ASN A 118 -13.04 -0.03 15.70
N ILE A 119 -12.21 -0.40 16.66
CA ILE A 119 -12.60 -1.08 17.89
C ILE A 119 -12.67 -0.06 19.02
N ALA A 120 -13.86 0.11 19.59
CA ALA A 120 -14.10 1.04 20.68
C ALA A 120 -14.63 0.32 21.93
N CYS A 121 -14.17 0.75 23.11
CA CYS A 121 -14.51 0.10 24.38
C CYS A 121 -15.88 0.51 24.96
N GLY A 122 -16.54 1.52 24.37
CA GLY A 122 -17.82 2.05 24.83
C GLY A 122 -17.80 2.88 26.13
N GLN A 123 -16.70 2.83 26.90
CA GLN A 123 -16.68 3.33 28.28
C GLN A 123 -15.70 4.47 28.58
N CYS A 124 -14.62 4.62 27.79
CA CYS A 124 -13.67 5.73 27.97
C CYS A 124 -14.32 7.08 27.64
N GLN A 125 -13.67 8.18 28.02
CA GLN A 125 -14.18 9.54 27.79
C GLN A 125 -14.48 9.83 26.32
N TYR A 126 -13.62 9.36 25.41
CA TYR A 126 -13.80 9.55 23.97
C TYR A 126 -14.99 8.74 23.44
N CYS A 127 -15.12 7.48 23.86
CA CYS A 127 -16.28 6.65 23.51
C CYS A 127 -17.59 7.27 23.98
N LYS A 128 -17.63 7.80 25.22
CA LYS A 128 -18.80 8.51 25.77
C LYS A 128 -19.16 9.78 24.99
N GLN A 129 -18.21 10.39 24.30
CA GLN A 129 -18.42 11.55 23.42
C GLN A 129 -18.77 11.15 21.96
N GLY A 130 -18.85 9.85 21.66
CA GLY A 130 -19.03 9.34 20.31
C GLY A 130 -17.80 9.55 19.40
N ARG A 131 -16.60 9.66 19.99
CA ARG A 131 -15.30 9.78 19.30
C ARG A 131 -14.58 8.42 19.35
N TYR A 132 -15.21 7.43 18.74
CA TYR A 132 -14.84 6.02 18.89
C TYR A 132 -13.42 5.67 18.39
N THR A 133 -12.89 6.42 17.42
CA THR A 133 -11.54 6.24 16.88
C THR A 133 -10.43 6.82 17.75
N ALA A 134 -10.78 7.55 18.82
CA ALA A 134 -9.86 7.98 19.87
C ALA A 134 -9.98 7.10 21.14
N CYS A 135 -10.35 5.82 20.98
CA CYS A 135 -10.52 4.92 22.11
C CYS A 135 -9.19 4.67 22.86
N ASP A 136 -9.23 4.89 24.16
CA ASP A 136 -8.10 4.80 25.09
C ASP A 136 -7.65 3.37 25.44
N PHE A 137 -8.51 2.36 25.25
CA PHE A 137 -8.34 1.02 25.85
C PHE A 137 -8.17 -0.11 24.83
N THR A 138 -8.01 0.21 23.55
CA THR A 138 -8.03 -0.78 22.46
C THR A 138 -6.76 -0.76 21.63
N ASN A 139 -5.72 -0.03 22.05
CA ASN A 139 -4.45 0.00 21.33
C ASN A 139 -3.30 0.08 22.34
N ASN A 140 -2.38 -0.88 22.26
CA ASN A 140 -1.22 -1.03 23.13
C ASN A 140 0.10 -0.53 22.48
N SER A 141 0.05 0.04 21.27
CA SER A 141 1.26 0.45 20.55
C SER A 141 1.95 1.63 21.22
N ARG A 142 3.12 1.35 21.80
CA ARG A 142 4.00 2.38 22.37
C ARG A 142 4.76 3.14 21.28
N LEU A 143 5.02 2.48 20.16
CA LEU A 143 5.60 3.13 18.98
C LEU A 143 4.69 4.23 18.44
N GLN A 144 3.39 3.98 18.35
CA GLN A 144 2.43 5.01 17.93
C GLN A 144 2.35 6.16 18.94
N GLU A 145 2.35 5.86 20.24
CA GLU A 145 2.37 6.89 21.29
C GLU A 145 3.60 7.80 21.16
N GLN A 146 4.78 7.25 20.87
CA GLN A 146 5.97 8.06 20.63
C GLN A 146 5.88 8.91 19.36
N LEU A 147 5.30 8.36 18.29
CA LEU A 147 5.22 9.04 17.01
C LEU A 147 4.17 10.17 17.00
N TYR A 148 3.03 9.96 17.65
CA TYR A 148 1.87 10.88 17.60
C TYR A 148 1.60 11.62 18.92
N GLY A 149 2.31 11.28 20.00
CA GLY A 149 2.06 11.77 21.37
C GLY A 149 0.93 11.02 22.10
N HIS A 150 -0.04 10.46 21.37
CA HIS A 150 -1.11 9.63 21.90
C HIS A 150 -1.47 8.50 20.92
N ARG A 151 -2.13 7.46 21.43
CA ARG A 151 -2.62 6.34 20.61
C ARG A 151 -4.03 6.63 20.07
N ILE A 152 -4.33 6.07 18.91
CA ILE A 152 -5.70 5.97 18.39
C ILE A 152 -6.33 4.63 18.78
N ALA A 153 -7.61 4.44 18.47
CA ALA A 153 -8.34 3.19 18.68
C ALA A 153 -7.70 1.98 17.98
N GLY A 154 -8.11 0.78 18.39
CA GLY A 154 -7.71 -0.44 17.72
C GLY A 154 -8.38 -0.57 16.36
N VAL A 155 -7.78 -1.30 15.43
CA VAL A 155 -8.38 -1.60 14.11
C VAL A 155 -8.28 -3.10 13.86
N LEU A 156 -9.39 -3.70 13.40
CA LEU A 156 -9.44 -5.11 12.99
C LEU A 156 -8.49 -5.33 11.80
N GLY A 157 -7.77 -6.46 11.75
CA GLY A 157 -7.04 -6.90 10.56
C GLY A 157 -5.99 -5.93 10.01
N TYR A 158 -5.51 -5.03 10.87
CA TYR A 158 -4.44 -4.09 10.57
C TYR A 158 -3.18 -4.51 11.33
N SER A 159 -2.15 -3.67 11.34
CA SER A 159 -0.90 -4.00 12.01
C SER A 159 -0.94 -3.83 13.53
N HIS A 160 0.12 -4.28 14.21
CA HIS A 160 0.30 -4.11 15.65
C HIS A 160 0.53 -2.63 16.05
N PHE A 161 0.64 -1.72 15.08
CA PHE A 161 0.67 -0.26 15.27
C PHE A 161 -0.67 0.30 15.77
N VAL A 162 -1.76 -0.45 15.55
CA VAL A 162 -3.12 -0.11 16.00
C VAL A 162 -3.76 -1.29 16.75
N GLY A 163 -2.97 -1.96 17.59
CA GLY A 163 -3.44 -2.96 18.54
C GLY A 163 -3.37 -4.43 18.08
N GLY A 164 -3.13 -4.70 16.80
CA GLY A 164 -2.82 -6.05 16.31
C GLY A 164 -3.97 -7.05 16.41
N TYR A 165 -5.20 -6.59 16.17
CA TYR A 165 -6.38 -7.44 16.17
C TYR A 165 -6.48 -8.23 14.86
N THR A 166 -6.92 -9.48 14.96
CA THR A 166 -7.16 -10.35 13.80
C THR A 166 -8.21 -9.76 12.86
N GLY A 167 -7.99 -9.91 11.56
CA GLY A 167 -8.88 -9.39 10.52
C GLY A 167 -10.09 -10.23 10.19
N CYS A 168 -10.78 -9.79 9.15
CA CYS A 168 -12.05 -10.32 8.69
C CYS A 168 -12.08 -10.70 7.20
N GLN A 169 -10.93 -10.81 6.53
CA GLN A 169 -10.82 -11.60 5.29
C GLN A 169 -10.64 -13.08 5.64
N ALA A 170 -11.67 -13.64 6.27
CA ALA A 170 -11.68 -15.00 6.81
C ALA A 170 -13.10 -15.59 6.81
N GLU A 171 -13.25 -16.85 7.23
CA GLU A 171 -14.56 -17.47 7.40
C GLU A 171 -15.27 -17.03 8.70
N TYR A 172 -14.50 -16.72 9.75
CA TYR A 172 -14.99 -16.23 11.04
C TYR A 172 -14.09 -15.10 11.55
N THR A 173 -14.62 -14.22 12.38
CA THR A 173 -13.80 -13.24 13.12
C THR A 173 -14.39 -12.97 14.50
N ARG A 174 -13.52 -12.62 15.45
CA ARG A 174 -13.95 -12.15 16.77
C ARG A 174 -14.16 -10.65 16.70
N ILE A 175 -15.30 -10.17 17.20
CA ILE A 175 -15.56 -8.73 17.34
C ILE A 175 -15.60 -8.36 18.84
N PRO A 176 -14.61 -7.63 19.35
CA PRO A 176 -14.58 -7.17 20.73
C PRO A 176 -15.62 -6.09 21.01
N PHE A 177 -16.11 -6.02 22.25
CA PHE A 177 -17.09 -5.02 22.72
C PHE A 177 -18.29 -4.89 21.76
N ALA A 178 -18.94 -6.02 21.47
CA ALA A 178 -19.99 -6.09 20.46
C ALA A 178 -21.17 -5.14 20.73
N ASN A 179 -21.43 -4.80 22.00
CA ASN A 179 -22.44 -3.78 22.35
C ASN A 179 -22.13 -2.41 21.72
N THR A 180 -20.87 -2.11 21.43
CA THR A 180 -20.45 -0.86 20.77
C THR A 180 -20.10 -1.06 19.29
N ASN A 181 -19.48 -2.18 18.93
CA ASN A 181 -18.78 -2.33 17.66
C ASN A 181 -19.55 -3.13 16.59
N VAL A 182 -20.82 -3.46 16.80
CA VAL A 182 -21.68 -3.98 15.74
C VAL A 182 -23.00 -3.23 15.61
N ILE A 183 -23.51 -3.15 14.39
CA ILE A 183 -24.88 -2.77 14.09
C ILE A 183 -25.65 -3.95 13.50
N LYS A 184 -26.86 -4.18 14.01
CA LYS A 184 -27.78 -5.18 13.45
C LYS A 184 -28.29 -4.73 12.08
N VAL A 185 -28.23 -5.63 11.11
CA VAL A 185 -28.73 -5.43 9.75
C VAL A 185 -30.23 -5.75 9.70
N PRO A 186 -31.08 -4.86 9.18
CA PRO A 186 -32.49 -5.16 8.92
C PRO A 186 -32.68 -6.34 7.96
N ASP A 187 -33.71 -7.15 8.19
CA ASP A 187 -33.95 -8.37 7.40
C ASP A 187 -34.19 -8.10 5.91
N ASP A 188 -34.73 -6.92 5.59
CA ASP A 188 -35.04 -6.47 4.23
C ASP A 188 -33.85 -5.84 3.49
N LEU A 189 -32.73 -5.59 4.17
CA LEU A 189 -31.52 -5.01 3.57
C LEU A 189 -30.55 -6.12 3.17
N PRO A 190 -30.22 -6.30 1.87
CA PRO A 190 -29.27 -7.32 1.43
C PRO A 190 -27.85 -7.09 1.91
N ASP A 191 -27.07 -8.18 2.02
CA ASP A 191 -25.67 -8.14 2.48
C ASP A 191 -24.81 -7.18 1.62
N GLU A 192 -25.01 -7.17 0.30
CA GLU A 192 -24.26 -6.30 -0.61
C GLU A 192 -24.57 -4.81 -0.41
N ARG A 193 -25.70 -4.47 0.21
CA ARG A 193 -26.03 -3.08 0.59
C ARG A 193 -25.55 -2.76 2.01
N ALA A 194 -25.48 -3.75 2.89
CA ALA A 194 -25.15 -3.56 4.30
C ALA A 194 -23.62 -3.55 4.56
N LEU A 195 -22.86 -4.41 3.87
CA LEU A 195 -21.43 -4.64 4.14
C LEU A 195 -20.62 -3.35 4.30
N TYR A 196 -20.82 -2.39 3.41
CA TYR A 196 -20.01 -1.17 3.34
C TYR A 196 -20.30 -0.15 4.46
N LEU A 197 -21.28 -0.42 5.33
CA LEU A 197 -21.43 0.27 6.62
C LEU A 197 -20.28 -0.05 7.59
N SER A 198 -19.43 -1.05 7.29
CA SER A 198 -18.23 -1.35 8.09
C SER A 198 -17.15 -0.28 7.98
N ASP A 199 -17.06 0.43 6.84
CA ASP A 199 -16.05 1.45 6.58
C ASP A 199 -16.51 2.52 5.56
N ILE A 200 -16.38 2.24 4.25
CA ILE A 200 -16.31 3.29 3.22
C ILE A 200 -17.56 4.18 3.11
N VAL A 201 -18.73 3.71 3.56
CA VAL A 201 -19.96 4.50 3.57
C VAL A 201 -19.94 5.54 4.72
N PRO A 202 -19.75 5.14 5.99
CA PRO A 202 -19.46 6.08 7.07
C PRO A 202 -18.21 6.94 6.88
N THR A 203 -17.13 6.41 6.33
CA THR A 203 -15.87 7.15 6.14
C THR A 203 -16.06 8.32 5.18
N SER A 204 -16.70 8.07 4.04
CA SER A 204 -17.04 9.15 3.09
C SER A 204 -18.06 10.14 3.64
N TYR A 205 -19.07 9.68 4.40
CA TYR A 205 -20.02 10.57 5.07
C TYR A 205 -19.32 11.48 6.08
N HIS A 206 -18.41 10.90 6.87
CA HIS A 206 -17.63 11.61 7.86
C HIS A 206 -16.75 12.68 7.22
N ALA A 207 -16.11 12.38 6.08
CA ALA A 207 -15.31 13.35 5.34
C ALA A 207 -16.14 14.57 4.89
N CYS A 208 -17.32 14.34 4.31
CA CYS A 208 -18.23 15.43 3.95
C CYS A 208 -18.74 16.22 5.17
N TRP A 209 -18.97 15.52 6.29
CA TRP A 209 -19.43 16.12 7.54
C TRP A 209 -18.35 16.99 8.21
N GLU A 210 -17.11 16.51 8.29
CA GLU A 210 -15.94 17.25 8.82
C GLU A 210 -15.53 18.42 7.92
N ALA A 211 -15.63 18.24 6.60
CA ALA A 211 -15.52 19.36 5.66
C ALA A 211 -16.61 20.41 5.89
N ASN A 212 -17.69 20.07 6.60
CA ASN A 212 -18.84 20.92 6.85
C ASN A 212 -19.47 21.41 5.54
N VAL A 213 -19.64 20.51 4.57
CA VAL A 213 -20.27 20.81 3.27
C VAL A 213 -21.67 21.37 3.48
N GLN A 214 -21.93 22.58 2.98
CA GLN A 214 -23.24 23.21 2.98
C GLN A 214 -23.95 23.05 1.64
N GLN A 215 -25.28 23.11 1.68
CA GLN A 215 -26.09 23.16 0.48
C GLN A 215 -25.72 24.38 -0.38
N GLY A 216 -25.58 24.16 -1.69
CA GLY A 216 -25.24 25.20 -2.66
C GLY A 216 -23.74 25.54 -2.73
N GLU A 217 -22.89 24.92 -1.91
CA GLU A 217 -21.45 25.11 -2.00
C GLU A 217 -20.83 24.25 -3.11
N ASP A 218 -19.72 24.74 -3.65
CA ASP A 218 -18.85 23.98 -4.56
C ASP A 218 -17.81 23.19 -3.77
N VAL A 219 -17.60 21.93 -4.15
CA VAL A 219 -16.71 20.99 -3.47
C VAL A 219 -15.72 20.39 -4.47
N ALA A 220 -14.45 20.26 -4.09
CA ALA A 220 -13.48 19.43 -4.82
C ALA A 220 -13.07 18.20 -4.01
N ILE A 221 -12.94 17.05 -4.65
CA ILE A 221 -12.61 15.77 -4.04
C ILE A 221 -11.39 15.20 -4.77
N TRP A 222 -10.32 14.93 -4.05
CA TRP A 222 -9.14 14.24 -4.59
C TRP A 222 -9.26 12.73 -4.38
N GLY A 223 -9.18 11.98 -5.47
CA GLY A 223 -9.34 10.53 -5.52
C GLY A 223 -10.74 10.10 -5.92
N ALA A 224 -10.86 9.37 -7.02
CA ALA A 224 -12.09 8.71 -7.48
C ALA A 224 -12.14 7.22 -7.09
N GLY A 225 -11.43 6.82 -6.03
CA GLY A 225 -11.61 5.50 -5.39
C GLY A 225 -12.96 5.37 -4.68
N PRO A 226 -13.25 4.23 -4.03
CA PRO A 226 -14.54 3.99 -3.38
C PRO A 226 -14.98 5.08 -2.39
N VAL A 227 -14.06 5.60 -1.57
CA VAL A 227 -14.35 6.69 -0.62
C VAL A 227 -14.73 7.97 -1.35
N GLY A 228 -13.94 8.40 -2.33
CA GLY A 228 -14.19 9.63 -3.08
C GLY A 228 -15.46 9.58 -3.95
N LEU A 229 -15.76 8.43 -4.57
CA LEU A 229 -17.03 8.20 -5.27
C LEU A 229 -18.23 8.28 -4.32
N ASN A 230 -18.10 7.72 -3.12
CA ASN A 230 -19.14 7.88 -2.09
C ASN A 230 -19.24 9.32 -1.58
N CYS A 231 -18.13 10.06 -1.44
CA CYS A 231 -18.16 11.50 -1.13
C CYS A 231 -18.93 12.28 -2.20
N ALA A 232 -18.69 11.99 -3.49
CA ALA A 232 -19.45 12.61 -4.58
C ALA A 232 -20.95 12.31 -4.48
N GLN A 233 -21.30 11.05 -4.18
CA GLN A 233 -22.68 10.64 -3.94
C GLN A 233 -23.32 11.39 -2.76
N TRP A 234 -22.64 11.50 -1.61
CA TRP A 234 -23.12 12.24 -0.45
C TRP A 234 -23.31 13.72 -0.76
N CYS A 235 -22.29 14.35 -1.36
CA CYS A 235 -22.32 15.74 -1.78
C CYS A 235 -23.50 16.02 -2.70
N ARG A 236 -23.78 15.14 -3.67
CA ARG A 236 -24.91 15.32 -4.60
C ARG A 236 -26.26 15.07 -3.95
N ASN A 237 -26.42 13.93 -3.25
CA ASN A 237 -27.73 13.43 -2.86
C ASN A 237 -28.19 13.94 -1.50
N VAL A 238 -27.27 14.19 -0.57
CA VAL A 238 -27.59 14.53 0.83
C VAL A 238 -27.19 15.96 1.17
N PHE A 239 -25.93 16.33 0.95
CA PHE A 239 -25.45 17.69 1.28
C PHE A 239 -25.86 18.74 0.25
N LYS A 240 -26.31 18.32 -0.95
CA LYS A 240 -26.80 19.19 -2.03
C LYS A 240 -25.78 20.26 -2.45
N ALA A 241 -24.53 19.83 -2.64
CA ALA A 241 -23.49 20.66 -3.24
C ALA A 241 -23.91 21.12 -4.64
N ASN A 242 -23.52 22.35 -5.00
CA ASN A 242 -23.80 22.94 -6.30
C ASN A 242 -22.96 22.24 -7.39
N ARG A 243 -21.65 22.45 -7.36
CA ARG A 243 -20.68 21.77 -8.22
C ARG A 243 -19.79 20.83 -7.42
N ILE A 244 -19.46 19.70 -8.01
CA ILE A 244 -18.60 18.68 -7.42
C ILE A 244 -17.50 18.42 -8.42
N PHE A 245 -16.27 18.83 -8.11
CA PHE A 245 -15.08 18.51 -8.88
C PHE A 245 -14.50 17.21 -8.33
N LEU A 246 -14.25 16.23 -9.20
CA LEU A 246 -13.64 14.96 -8.82
C LEU A 246 -12.32 14.78 -9.56
N VAL A 247 -11.23 14.72 -8.80
CA VAL A 247 -9.85 14.70 -9.31
C VAL A 247 -9.32 13.26 -9.27
N ASP A 248 -9.00 12.69 -10.43
CA ASP A 248 -8.36 11.37 -10.57
C ASP A 248 -7.72 11.26 -11.97
N ASN A 249 -7.07 10.16 -12.31
CA ASN A 249 -6.60 9.88 -13.67
C ASN A 249 -7.13 8.57 -14.27
N VAL A 250 -7.98 7.85 -13.55
CA VAL A 250 -8.62 6.62 -14.05
C VAL A 250 -9.93 7.01 -14.76
N PRO A 251 -9.99 6.94 -16.10
CA PRO A 251 -11.15 7.42 -16.87
C PRO A 251 -12.46 6.74 -16.47
N GLU A 252 -12.45 5.43 -16.25
CA GLU A 252 -13.65 4.65 -15.93
C GLU A 252 -14.29 5.09 -14.61
N ARG A 253 -13.47 5.50 -13.63
CA ARG A 253 -13.94 6.00 -12.33
C ARG A 253 -14.57 7.39 -12.48
N LEU A 254 -13.95 8.26 -13.26
CA LEU A 254 -14.47 9.60 -13.56
C LEU A 254 -15.77 9.53 -14.36
N GLU A 255 -15.84 8.68 -15.40
CA GLU A 255 -17.04 8.45 -16.21
C GLU A 255 -18.22 7.95 -15.38
N LEU A 256 -17.99 6.98 -14.48
CA LEU A 256 -19.00 6.50 -13.54
C LEU A 256 -19.57 7.66 -12.71
N ALA A 257 -18.69 8.51 -12.17
CA ALA A 257 -19.08 9.61 -11.32
C ALA A 257 -19.86 10.69 -12.09
N VAL A 258 -19.46 10.99 -13.33
CA VAL A 258 -20.18 11.91 -14.22
C VAL A 258 -21.59 11.37 -14.46
N LYS A 259 -21.70 10.10 -14.86
CA LYS A 259 -22.98 9.47 -15.19
C LYS A 259 -23.94 9.39 -14.00
N LYS A 260 -23.44 9.06 -12.80
CA LYS A 260 -24.29 8.84 -11.62
C LYS A 260 -24.60 10.12 -10.84
N TRP A 261 -23.65 11.05 -10.73
CA TRP A 261 -23.75 12.19 -9.81
C TRP A 261 -23.47 13.55 -10.44
N ASN A 262 -23.30 13.61 -11.77
CA ASN A 262 -23.05 14.84 -12.51
C ASN A 262 -21.89 15.63 -11.88
N VAL A 263 -20.77 14.96 -11.66
CA VAL A 263 -19.52 15.60 -11.23
C VAL A 263 -18.83 16.25 -12.43
N ILE A 264 -17.95 17.20 -12.15
CA ILE A 264 -17.02 17.78 -13.10
C ILE A 264 -15.71 16.99 -12.95
N PRO A 265 -15.33 16.15 -13.94
CA PRO A 265 -14.09 15.40 -13.85
C PRO A 265 -12.90 16.33 -14.03
N VAL A 266 -11.83 16.09 -13.27
CA VAL A 266 -10.55 16.81 -13.38
C VAL A 266 -9.45 15.76 -13.52
N ASN A 267 -8.93 15.61 -14.74
CA ASN A 267 -7.87 14.66 -15.02
C ASN A 267 -6.51 15.32 -14.80
N PHE A 268 -5.76 14.86 -13.80
CA PHE A 268 -4.46 15.45 -13.51
C PHE A 268 -3.35 15.10 -14.51
N ASP A 269 -3.59 14.18 -15.45
CA ASP A 269 -2.69 13.92 -16.57
C ASP A 269 -2.90 14.94 -17.72
N GLU A 270 -4.01 15.69 -17.72
CA GLU A 270 -4.37 16.67 -18.75
C GLU A 270 -3.94 18.12 -18.40
N GLY A 271 -3.33 18.34 -17.23
CA GLY A 271 -2.78 19.63 -16.82
C GLY A 271 -2.87 19.90 -15.32
N ASP A 272 -2.50 21.12 -14.90
CA ASP A 272 -2.57 21.54 -13.49
C ASP A 272 -4.01 21.50 -12.97
N VAL A 273 -4.21 20.76 -11.87
CA VAL A 273 -5.52 20.52 -11.24
C VAL A 273 -6.17 21.83 -10.80
N VAL A 274 -5.38 22.75 -10.23
CA VAL A 274 -5.88 24.02 -9.69
C VAL A 274 -6.38 24.90 -10.83
N GLU A 275 -5.64 24.97 -11.93
CA GLU A 275 -6.04 25.70 -13.13
C GLU A 275 -7.33 25.13 -13.73
N GLN A 276 -7.44 23.80 -13.83
CA GLN A 276 -8.66 23.15 -14.33
C GLN A 276 -9.89 23.49 -13.48
N ILE A 277 -9.74 23.47 -12.15
CA ILE A 277 -10.80 23.88 -11.22
C ILE A 277 -11.11 25.37 -11.38
N HIS A 278 -10.10 26.24 -11.39
CA HIS A 278 -10.28 27.70 -11.45
C HIS A 278 -10.88 28.20 -12.77
N LYS A 279 -10.68 27.50 -13.89
CA LYS A 279 -11.38 27.81 -15.16
C LYS A 279 -12.90 27.83 -15.00
N GLN A 280 -13.42 26.99 -14.12
CA GLN A 280 -14.86 26.92 -13.84
C GLN A 280 -15.21 27.63 -12.54
N CYS A 281 -14.32 27.62 -11.54
CA CYS A 281 -14.50 28.21 -10.22
C CYS A 281 -13.37 29.19 -9.87
N PRO A 282 -13.33 30.41 -10.46
CA PRO A 282 -12.17 31.32 -10.35
C PRO A 282 -11.82 31.73 -8.91
N ASN A 283 -12.79 31.72 -8.00
CA ASN A 283 -12.60 32.05 -6.60
C ASN A 283 -12.20 30.85 -5.72
N GLY A 284 -12.01 29.67 -6.32
CA GLY A 284 -11.78 28.40 -5.62
C GLY A 284 -13.06 27.77 -5.06
N VAL A 285 -13.00 26.49 -4.74
CA VAL A 285 -14.12 25.74 -4.14
C VAL A 285 -14.27 26.06 -2.65
N HIS A 286 -15.47 25.92 -2.09
CA HIS A 286 -15.70 26.22 -0.68
C HIS A 286 -15.07 25.15 0.21
N ARG A 287 -15.21 23.89 -0.21
CA ARG A 287 -14.73 22.70 0.51
C ARG A 287 -13.83 21.86 -0.37
N SER A 288 -12.77 21.33 0.22
CA SER A 288 -11.94 20.29 -0.39
C SER A 288 -11.93 19.05 0.50
N ILE A 289 -11.95 17.88 -0.12
CA ILE A 289 -11.87 16.59 0.55
C ILE A 289 -10.73 15.81 -0.08
N ASP A 290 -9.73 15.44 0.72
CA ASP A 290 -8.67 14.53 0.31
C ASP A 290 -9.04 13.09 0.68
N ALA A 291 -9.32 12.28 -0.35
CA ALA A 291 -9.63 10.86 -0.29
C ALA A 291 -8.63 10.01 -1.13
N ALA A 292 -7.42 10.53 -1.35
CA ALA A 292 -6.40 9.94 -2.22
C ALA A 292 -5.08 9.64 -1.50
N ALA A 293 -4.63 10.54 -0.61
CA ALA A 293 -3.37 10.42 0.14
C ALA A 293 -2.10 10.28 -0.74
N PHE A 294 -1.00 9.88 -0.11
CA PHE A 294 0.35 9.89 -0.64
C PHE A 294 0.61 8.98 -1.86
N ARG A 295 -0.29 8.04 -2.20
CA ARG A 295 -0.12 7.15 -3.37
C ARG A 295 -0.16 7.89 -4.70
N TYR A 296 -0.68 9.11 -4.73
CA TYR A 296 -0.78 9.92 -5.94
C TYR A 296 0.25 11.05 -6.00
N GLY A 297 1.37 10.93 -5.26
CA GLY A 297 2.52 11.82 -5.44
C GLY A 297 2.98 11.83 -6.90
N LYS A 298 2.83 12.98 -7.54
CA LYS A 298 3.15 13.26 -8.95
C LYS A 298 4.61 13.68 -9.10
N GLY A 299 5.17 14.38 -8.11
CA GLY A 299 6.52 14.92 -8.14
C GLY A 299 7.62 13.88 -7.99
N LEU A 300 8.63 13.97 -8.85
CA LEU A 300 9.84 13.14 -8.79
C LEU A 300 10.64 13.35 -7.49
N MET A 301 10.55 14.55 -6.91
CA MET A 301 11.23 14.90 -5.67
C MET A 301 10.68 14.10 -4.48
N HIS A 302 9.36 14.14 -4.25
CA HIS A 302 8.72 13.36 -3.18
C HIS A 302 8.90 11.85 -3.38
N LYS A 303 8.86 11.36 -4.62
CA LYS A 303 9.19 9.96 -4.91
C LYS A 303 10.62 9.60 -4.51
N PHE A 304 11.58 10.47 -4.80
CA PHE A 304 12.97 10.28 -4.40
C PHE A 304 13.12 10.32 -2.87
N GLU A 305 12.59 11.35 -2.20
CA GLU A 305 12.66 11.52 -0.75
C GLU A 305 12.07 10.32 -0.01
N ARG A 306 10.92 9.81 -0.46
CA ARG A 306 10.30 8.59 0.09
C ARG A 306 11.15 7.34 -0.17
N ALA A 307 11.73 7.21 -1.37
CA ALA A 307 12.58 6.07 -1.70
C ALA A 307 13.85 6.02 -0.84
N VAL A 308 14.39 7.18 -0.43
CA VAL A 308 15.57 7.25 0.44
C VAL A 308 15.23 7.43 1.93
N GLY A 309 13.95 7.48 2.30
CA GLY A 309 13.49 7.59 3.69
C GLY A 309 13.60 8.99 4.31
N LEU A 310 13.72 10.05 3.50
CA LEU A 310 13.70 11.46 3.93
C LEU A 310 12.28 12.01 4.12
N GLU A 311 11.28 11.30 3.61
CA GLU A 311 9.86 11.63 3.72
C GLU A 311 9.07 10.32 3.86
N THR A 312 7.98 10.30 4.64
CA THR A 312 7.06 9.14 4.68
C THR A 312 5.85 9.35 3.78
N ASP A 313 5.29 10.56 3.81
CA ASP A 313 4.08 10.96 3.11
C ASP A 313 4.28 12.24 2.31
N THR A 314 3.55 12.44 1.21
CA THR A 314 3.71 13.65 0.38
C THR A 314 2.66 14.72 0.67
N SER A 315 3.08 15.99 0.66
CA SER A 315 2.20 17.16 0.83
C SER A 315 1.51 17.65 -0.46
N GLU A 316 1.77 17.03 -1.61
CA GLU A 316 1.34 17.54 -2.92
C GLU A 316 -0.17 17.76 -3.05
N ILE A 317 -0.98 16.75 -2.68
CA ILE A 317 -2.44 16.85 -2.74
C ILE A 317 -2.95 17.95 -1.82
N LEU A 318 -2.39 18.06 -0.61
CA LEU A 318 -2.78 19.11 0.32
C LEU A 318 -2.39 20.50 -0.22
N ASN A 319 -1.23 20.63 -0.86
CA ASN A 319 -0.82 21.87 -1.50
C ASN A 319 -1.73 22.25 -2.68
N GLU A 320 -2.16 21.28 -3.50
CA GLU A 320 -3.18 21.49 -4.54
C GLU A 320 -4.52 21.93 -3.92
N ALA A 321 -5.00 21.22 -2.91
CA ALA A 321 -6.25 21.53 -2.21
C ALA A 321 -6.21 22.92 -1.55
N ILE A 322 -5.08 23.29 -0.91
CA ILE A 322 -4.86 24.62 -0.35
C ILE A 322 -4.97 25.69 -1.43
N ARG A 323 -4.39 25.47 -2.62
CA ARG A 323 -4.46 26.42 -3.74
C ARG A 323 -5.86 26.52 -4.33
N ALA A 324 -6.56 25.39 -4.52
CA ALA A 324 -7.88 25.30 -5.13
C ALA A 324 -9.05 25.71 -4.20
N THR A 325 -8.86 25.68 -2.89
CA THR A 325 -9.89 26.07 -1.92
C THR A 325 -9.98 27.60 -1.81
N THR A 326 -11.19 28.15 -1.68
CA THR A 326 -11.40 29.59 -1.50
C THR A 326 -10.84 30.09 -0.17
N LYS A 327 -10.73 31.42 -0.02
CA LYS A 327 -10.32 32.04 1.24
C LYS A 327 -11.32 31.68 2.34
N VAL A 328 -10.84 31.35 3.53
CA VAL A 328 -11.66 30.94 4.69
C VAL A 328 -12.41 29.61 4.48
N GLY A 329 -12.07 28.86 3.42
CA GLY A 329 -12.62 27.54 3.14
C GLY A 329 -12.09 26.43 4.06
N THR A 330 -12.59 25.22 3.86
CA THR A 330 -12.24 24.05 4.69
C THR A 330 -11.72 22.90 3.84
N ILE A 331 -10.68 22.26 4.34
CA ILE A 331 -10.07 21.07 3.73
C ILE A 331 -10.17 19.94 4.75
N ALA A 332 -10.87 18.88 4.39
CA ALA A 332 -10.98 17.67 5.18
C ALA A 332 -10.02 16.61 4.66
N ILE A 333 -9.14 16.11 5.53
CA ILE A 333 -8.19 15.05 5.24
C ILE A 333 -8.76 13.75 5.81
N ILE A 334 -9.31 12.90 4.94
CA ILE A 334 -9.81 11.56 5.34
C ILE A 334 -8.87 10.44 4.85
N ALA A 335 -8.05 10.71 3.85
CA ALA A 335 -7.09 9.76 3.33
C ALA A 335 -5.97 9.44 4.34
N ASP A 336 -5.35 8.27 4.21
CA ASP A 336 -4.33 7.80 5.17
C ASP A 336 -2.99 8.52 4.99
N TYR A 337 -2.52 9.14 6.08
CA TYR A 337 -1.18 9.71 6.23
C TYR A 337 -0.51 9.07 7.44
N ALA A 338 0.72 8.57 7.28
CA ALA A 338 1.37 7.74 8.30
C ALA A 338 2.26 8.55 9.26
N ALA A 339 2.98 9.56 8.80
CA ALA A 339 3.85 10.38 9.62
C ALA A 339 4.11 11.77 9.01
N TYR A 340 5.33 12.03 8.54
CA TYR A 340 5.82 13.35 8.19
C TYR A 340 5.86 13.57 6.67
N CYS A 341 5.61 14.82 6.27
CA CYS A 341 5.77 15.28 4.89
C CYS A 341 6.68 16.50 4.83
N ASN A 342 7.33 16.69 3.69
CA ASN A 342 8.12 17.88 3.38
C ASN A 342 7.30 18.87 2.55
N HIS A 343 7.75 20.12 2.49
CA HIS A 343 7.22 21.17 1.60
C HIS A 343 5.72 21.50 1.78
N PHE A 344 5.17 21.27 2.98
CA PHE A 344 3.80 21.66 3.28
C PHE A 344 3.64 23.19 3.29
N ASN A 345 2.70 23.71 2.49
CA ASN A 345 2.51 25.15 2.29
C ASN A 345 1.74 25.82 3.45
N ILE A 346 2.36 25.83 4.63
CA ILE A 346 1.79 26.40 5.85
C ILE A 346 1.50 27.91 5.73
N GLY A 347 2.29 28.64 4.93
CA GLY A 347 2.07 30.06 4.69
C GLY A 347 0.71 30.33 4.05
N ALA A 348 0.34 29.57 3.01
CA ALA A 348 -0.96 29.71 2.37
C ALA A 348 -2.13 29.27 3.26
N VAL A 349 -1.92 28.31 4.17
CA VAL A 349 -2.93 27.95 5.17
C VAL A 349 -3.27 29.16 6.05
N MET A 350 -2.23 29.83 6.58
CA MET A 350 -2.37 30.99 7.44
C MET A 350 -2.98 32.19 6.69
N GLU A 351 -2.37 32.61 5.58
CA GLU A 351 -2.76 33.82 4.85
C GLU A 351 -4.18 33.74 4.24
N LYS A 352 -4.61 32.55 3.84
CA LYS A 352 -5.97 32.34 3.31
C LYS A 352 -6.99 32.05 4.41
N GLY A 353 -6.58 31.87 5.66
CA GLY A 353 -7.46 31.45 6.76
C GLY A 353 -8.09 30.07 6.54
N ILE A 354 -7.35 29.14 5.93
CA ILE A 354 -7.84 27.79 5.65
C ILE A 354 -8.05 27.03 6.95
N ARG A 355 -9.20 26.36 7.06
CA ARG A 355 -9.44 25.35 8.09
C ARG A 355 -8.99 24.00 7.58
N LEU A 356 -7.86 23.51 8.08
CA LEU A 356 -7.41 22.16 7.81
C LEU A 356 -7.94 21.24 8.91
N ILE A 357 -8.78 20.29 8.54
CA ILE A 357 -9.39 19.33 9.45
C ILE A 357 -8.79 17.95 9.14
N GLY A 358 -7.93 17.46 10.02
CA GLY A 358 -7.62 16.05 10.06
C GLY A 358 -8.86 15.33 10.56
N CYS A 359 -9.53 14.56 9.70
CA CYS A 359 -10.73 13.81 10.11
C CYS A 359 -10.36 12.70 11.11
N GLY A 360 -9.09 12.26 11.06
CA GLY A 360 -8.67 11.02 11.69
C GLY A 360 -9.33 9.81 11.01
N GLN A 361 -9.18 8.65 11.64
CA GLN A 361 -9.96 7.47 11.27
C GLN A 361 -11.45 7.76 11.53
N ALA A 362 -12.32 7.31 10.63
CA ALA A 362 -13.74 7.63 10.73
C ALA A 362 -14.43 6.92 11.91
N PRO A 363 -15.19 7.62 12.78
CA PRO A 363 -15.90 7.02 13.90
C PRO A 363 -17.18 6.33 13.41
N ILE A 364 -17.03 5.14 12.82
CA ILE A 364 -18.09 4.38 12.15
C ILE A 364 -19.39 4.31 12.97
N GLN A 365 -19.25 3.96 14.26
CA GLN A 365 -20.36 3.77 15.19
C GLN A 365 -21.22 5.04 15.34
N ARG A 366 -20.61 6.22 15.21
CA ARG A 366 -21.30 7.52 15.31
C ARG A 366 -22.26 7.75 14.14
N HIS A 367 -21.92 7.25 12.96
CA HIS A 367 -22.63 7.57 11.72
C HIS A 367 -23.62 6.49 11.29
N TRP A 368 -23.51 5.27 11.83
CA TRP A 368 -24.31 4.12 11.43
C TRP A 368 -25.81 4.37 11.33
N LYS A 369 -26.42 4.89 12.39
CA LYS A 369 -27.88 5.07 12.42
C LYS A 369 -28.34 5.96 11.28
N LYS A 370 -27.69 7.11 11.12
CA LYS A 370 -28.03 8.11 10.11
C LYS A 370 -27.74 7.60 8.70
N ASN A 371 -26.63 6.89 8.50
CA ASN A 371 -26.28 6.33 7.20
C ASN A 371 -27.22 5.19 6.79
N LEU A 372 -27.61 4.34 7.73
CA LEU A 372 -28.61 3.30 7.51
C LEU A 372 -29.96 3.92 7.11
N GLU A 373 -30.40 4.98 7.80
CA GLU A 373 -31.61 5.73 7.41
C GLU A 373 -31.52 6.27 5.98
N TYR A 374 -30.39 6.86 5.57
CA TYR A 374 -30.20 7.31 4.18
C TYR A 374 -30.23 6.17 3.15
N ILE A 375 -29.72 4.99 3.50
CA ILE A 375 -29.75 3.80 2.64
C ILE A 375 -31.17 3.28 2.49
N GLN A 376 -31.90 3.16 3.60
CA GLN A 376 -33.28 2.66 3.61
C GLN A 376 -34.23 3.61 2.86
N ASN A 377 -34.02 4.92 2.98
CA ASN A 377 -34.81 5.94 2.28
C ASN A 377 -34.39 6.12 0.80
N GLY A 378 -33.42 5.36 0.30
CA GLY A 378 -32.96 5.44 -1.08
C GLY A 378 -32.18 6.73 -1.44
N GLN A 379 -31.75 7.49 -0.44
CA GLN A 379 -30.95 8.71 -0.64
C GLN A 379 -29.47 8.38 -0.91
N PHE A 380 -29.03 7.20 -0.49
CA PHE A 380 -27.69 6.70 -0.75
C PHE A 380 -27.73 5.22 -1.14
N ASP A 381 -27.01 4.87 -2.20
CA ASP A 381 -26.86 3.50 -2.69
C ASP A 381 -25.40 3.04 -2.50
N PRO A 382 -25.13 2.19 -1.49
CA PRO A 382 -23.80 1.62 -1.27
C PRO A 382 -23.31 0.76 -2.44
N THR A 383 -24.22 0.19 -3.23
CA THR A 383 -23.87 -0.72 -4.33
C THR A 383 -23.41 -0.01 -5.57
N ALA A 384 -23.54 1.32 -5.63
CA ALA A 384 -23.19 2.14 -6.79
C ALA A 384 -21.70 2.05 -7.19
N VAL A 385 -20.83 1.66 -6.25
CA VAL A 385 -19.38 1.47 -6.46
C VAL A 385 -18.97 -0.01 -6.55
N VAL A 386 -19.91 -0.94 -6.34
CA VAL A 386 -19.63 -2.38 -6.31
C VAL A 386 -19.58 -2.92 -7.73
N THR A 387 -18.41 -3.41 -8.10
CA THR A 387 -18.11 -3.82 -9.48
C THR A 387 -17.96 -5.31 -9.63
N HIS A 388 -17.40 -5.97 -8.61
CA HIS A 388 -16.99 -7.37 -8.71
C HIS A 388 -17.41 -8.15 -7.47
N ARG A 389 -17.72 -9.44 -7.68
CA ARG A 389 -17.92 -10.42 -6.61
C ARG A 389 -16.95 -11.58 -6.79
N PHE A 390 -16.21 -11.90 -5.75
CA PHE A 390 -15.17 -12.92 -5.73
C PHE A 390 -15.38 -13.86 -4.54
N LYS A 391 -14.74 -15.02 -4.59
CA LYS A 391 -14.69 -15.94 -3.46
C LYS A 391 -13.55 -15.59 -2.50
N LEU A 392 -13.69 -15.99 -1.24
CA LEU A 392 -12.68 -15.81 -0.20
C LEU A 392 -11.30 -16.34 -0.60
N GLU A 393 -11.23 -17.48 -1.29
CA GLU A 393 -9.98 -18.09 -1.74
C GLU A 393 -9.19 -17.20 -2.73
N GLU A 394 -9.86 -16.23 -3.36
CA GLU A 394 -9.31 -15.38 -4.40
C GLU A 394 -8.78 -14.06 -3.85
N VAL A 395 -8.88 -13.80 -2.53
CA VAL A 395 -8.48 -12.53 -1.93
C VAL A 395 -7.05 -12.10 -2.31
N PRO A 396 -6.01 -12.95 -2.27
CA PRO A 396 -4.66 -12.55 -2.71
C PRO A 396 -4.61 -12.01 -4.15
N GLU A 397 -5.39 -12.58 -5.06
CA GLU A 397 -5.50 -12.14 -6.46
C GLU A 397 -6.24 -10.80 -6.56
N ILE A 398 -7.27 -10.60 -5.72
CA ILE A 398 -7.98 -9.32 -5.68
C ILE A 398 -7.02 -8.19 -5.31
N TYR A 399 -6.16 -8.40 -4.30
CA TYR A 399 -5.14 -7.41 -3.91
C TYR A 399 -4.24 -7.03 -5.09
N TYR A 400 -3.71 -8.04 -5.80
CA TYR A 400 -2.86 -7.83 -6.96
C TYR A 400 -3.58 -7.01 -8.05
N ARG A 401 -4.78 -7.45 -8.47
CA ARG A 401 -5.54 -6.74 -9.53
C ARG A 401 -5.96 -5.34 -9.10
N PHE A 402 -6.32 -5.17 -7.83
CA PHE A 402 -6.73 -3.88 -7.30
C PHE A 402 -5.56 -2.89 -7.25
N ASP A 403 -4.36 -3.36 -6.89
CA ASP A 403 -3.13 -2.58 -6.93
C ASP A 403 -2.73 -2.17 -8.37
N GLN A 404 -2.79 -3.12 -9.31
CA GLN A 404 -2.47 -2.88 -10.72
C GLN A 404 -3.57 -2.10 -11.47
N LYS A 405 -4.68 -1.76 -10.79
CA LYS A 405 -5.87 -1.11 -11.38
C LYS A 405 -6.44 -1.87 -12.59
N GLU A 406 -6.34 -3.20 -12.56
CA GLU A 406 -6.81 -4.07 -13.64
C GLU A 406 -8.32 -4.37 -13.55
N ALA A 407 -8.87 -4.84 -14.67
CA ALA A 407 -10.24 -5.37 -14.79
C ALA A 407 -11.36 -4.39 -14.38
N GLY A 408 -11.06 -3.10 -14.21
CA GLY A 408 -12.05 -2.10 -13.77
C GLY A 408 -12.56 -2.33 -12.35
N ILE A 409 -11.74 -2.94 -11.47
CA ILE A 409 -12.12 -3.15 -10.07
C ILE A 409 -12.16 -1.79 -9.35
N ILE A 410 -13.34 -1.43 -8.85
CA ILE A 410 -13.55 -0.26 -7.98
C ILE A 410 -13.75 -0.72 -6.54
N LYS A 411 -14.82 -1.46 -6.28
CA LYS A 411 -15.08 -2.13 -5.00
C LYS A 411 -15.57 -3.55 -5.23
N THR A 412 -15.21 -4.44 -4.31
CA THR A 412 -15.53 -5.87 -4.37
C THR A 412 -16.51 -6.28 -3.27
N PHE A 413 -17.25 -7.36 -3.52
CA PHE A 413 -17.86 -8.18 -2.49
C PHE A 413 -17.12 -9.52 -2.47
N VAL A 414 -16.51 -9.87 -1.34
CA VAL A 414 -15.84 -11.16 -1.13
C VAL A 414 -16.80 -12.07 -0.40
N GLU A 415 -17.27 -13.08 -1.12
CA GLU A 415 -18.19 -14.08 -0.58
C GLU A 415 -17.42 -15.23 0.07
N THR A 416 -17.91 -15.70 1.20
CA THR A 416 -17.49 -16.95 1.84
C THR A 416 -18.48 -18.07 1.52
N LYS A 417 -18.21 -19.30 1.99
CA LYS A 417 -19.16 -20.42 1.94
C LYS A 417 -20.48 -20.18 2.70
N PHE A 418 -20.58 -19.10 3.45
CA PHE A 418 -21.72 -18.71 4.26
C PHE A 418 -22.63 -17.67 3.60
N SER A 419 -22.23 -17.15 2.45
CA SER A 419 -22.90 -16.06 1.76
C SER A 419 -24.20 -16.52 1.12
N ASN A 420 -25.19 -15.64 1.10
CA ASN A 420 -26.36 -15.82 0.26
C ASN A 420 -25.99 -15.66 -1.22
N PRO A 421 -26.76 -16.24 -2.16
CA PRO A 421 -26.61 -15.95 -3.58
C PRO A 421 -26.69 -14.44 -3.88
N PRO A 422 -26.06 -13.96 -4.97
CA PRO A 422 -26.09 -12.54 -5.32
C PRO A 422 -27.52 -12.00 -5.44
N SER A 423 -27.76 -10.87 -4.78
CA SER A 423 -29.03 -10.14 -4.89
C SER A 423 -29.27 -9.67 -6.34
N PRO A 424 -30.54 -9.46 -6.77
CA PRO A 424 -30.84 -8.96 -8.11
C PRO A 424 -30.09 -7.66 -8.43
N GLY A 425 -29.44 -7.61 -9.59
CA GLY A 425 -28.65 -6.45 -10.04
C GLY A 425 -27.21 -6.40 -9.52
N MET A 426 -26.83 -7.27 -8.58
CA MET A 426 -25.45 -7.36 -8.09
C MET A 426 -24.56 -8.19 -9.02
N PRO A 427 -23.23 -7.92 -9.04
CA PRO A 427 -22.28 -8.75 -9.76
C PRO A 427 -22.39 -10.21 -9.34
N LYS A 428 -22.45 -11.11 -10.33
CA LYS A 428 -22.35 -12.55 -10.08
C LYS A 428 -20.94 -12.89 -9.62
N THR A 429 -20.81 -13.95 -8.82
CA THR A 429 -19.50 -14.49 -8.47
C THR A 429 -18.74 -14.85 -9.73
N MET A 430 -17.64 -14.16 -9.96
CA MET A 430 -16.70 -14.55 -10.99
C MET A 430 -15.89 -15.73 -10.47
N LYS A 431 -15.63 -16.71 -11.34
CA LYS A 431 -14.39 -17.47 -11.16
C LYS A 431 -13.30 -16.51 -11.59
N ALA A 432 -12.29 -16.28 -10.77
CA ALA A 432 -10.99 -15.81 -11.23
C ALA A 432 -10.46 -16.89 -12.19
N ARG A 433 -10.98 -16.92 -13.41
CA ARG A 433 -10.32 -17.58 -14.52
C ARG A 433 -9.11 -16.71 -14.77
N ILE A 434 -7.99 -17.15 -14.21
CA ILE A 434 -6.70 -17.01 -14.86
C ILE A 434 -6.92 -17.60 -16.26
N PRO A 435 -6.98 -16.85 -17.37
CA PRO A 435 -6.40 -17.45 -18.55
C PRO A 435 -4.97 -17.77 -18.14
N ASN A 436 -4.46 -18.98 -18.38
CA ASN A 436 -3.06 -19.32 -18.05
C ASN A 436 -2.04 -18.33 -18.64
N SER A 437 -2.49 -17.36 -19.45
CA SER A 437 -1.76 -16.16 -19.86
C SER A 437 -1.76 -14.97 -18.88
N ALA A 438 -2.65 -14.84 -17.88
CA ALA A 438 -2.71 -13.68 -16.97
C ALA A 438 -1.77 -13.80 -15.75
N LEU A 439 -1.49 -15.03 -15.28
CA LEU A 439 -0.31 -15.29 -14.42
C LEU A 439 1.01 -15.22 -15.21
N ALA A 440 0.91 -15.16 -16.55
CA ALA A 440 2.03 -14.91 -17.48
C ALA A 440 2.04 -13.48 -18.05
N LEU A 441 1.09 -12.61 -17.67
CA LEU A 441 1.02 -11.20 -18.07
C LEU A 441 1.38 -10.25 -16.93
N ALA A 442 1.49 -10.76 -15.70
CA ALA A 442 2.23 -10.14 -14.60
C ALA A 442 3.76 -10.19 -14.84
N GLN A 443 4.18 -9.95 -16.08
CA GLN A 443 5.55 -9.80 -16.53
C GLN A 443 5.57 -9.03 -17.84
N SER A 444 5.38 -7.72 -17.74
CA SER A 444 6.25 -6.91 -18.58
C SER A 444 7.67 -7.14 -18.08
N PRO A 445 8.61 -7.59 -18.92
CA PRO A 445 9.97 -7.86 -18.49
C PRO A 445 10.55 -6.57 -17.94
N ILE A 446 10.94 -6.56 -16.67
CA ILE A 446 11.99 -5.63 -16.24
C ILE A 446 13.25 -6.17 -16.92
N LEU A 447 13.44 -5.78 -18.18
CA LEU A 447 14.73 -5.82 -18.83
C LEU A 447 15.63 -4.93 -17.98
N TYR A 448 16.65 -5.52 -17.34
CA TYR A 448 17.79 -4.73 -16.91
C TYR A 448 18.72 -4.66 -18.12
N PRO A 449 18.71 -3.56 -18.90
CA PRO A 449 19.78 -3.29 -19.85
C PRO A 449 21.04 -3.00 -19.04
N SER A 450 21.73 -4.02 -18.55
CA SER A 450 23.13 -3.88 -18.15
C SER A 450 23.94 -3.86 -19.44
N ALA A 451 23.94 -2.71 -20.11
CA ALA A 451 24.73 -2.49 -21.31
C ALA A 451 26.18 -2.97 -21.10
N PRO A 452 26.73 -3.82 -21.99
CA PRO A 452 28.12 -3.69 -22.34
C PRO A 452 28.24 -2.45 -23.23
N LEU A 453 28.87 -1.42 -22.68
CA LEU A 453 29.84 -0.58 -23.35
C LEU A 453 29.56 -0.32 -24.84
N SER A 454 29.06 0.88 -25.14
CA SER A 454 29.30 1.48 -26.44
C SER A 454 30.78 1.28 -26.82
N GLY A 455 31.05 0.44 -27.82
CA GLY A 455 32.40 0.18 -28.32
C GLY A 455 32.99 -1.23 -28.13
N THR A 456 32.28 -2.21 -27.56
CA THR A 456 32.79 -3.61 -27.57
C THR A 456 32.65 -4.21 -28.97
N VAL A 457 33.79 -4.49 -29.62
CA VAL A 457 33.85 -5.21 -30.90
C VAL A 457 34.04 -6.70 -30.61
N TRP A 458 33.02 -7.50 -30.87
CA TRP A 458 33.06 -8.95 -30.76
C TRP A 458 33.78 -9.55 -31.97
N LYS A 459 34.76 -10.44 -31.74
CA LYS A 459 35.43 -11.15 -32.82
C LYS A 459 34.64 -12.42 -33.17
N GLN A 460 34.18 -12.50 -34.41
CA GLN A 460 33.52 -13.69 -34.95
C GLN A 460 34.37 -14.95 -34.75
N GLY A 461 33.76 -16.05 -34.32
CA GLY A 461 34.43 -17.35 -34.14
C GLY A 461 35.35 -17.45 -32.91
N GLN A 462 35.33 -16.47 -32.01
CA GLN A 462 36.02 -16.52 -30.72
C GLN A 462 35.10 -17.08 -29.63
N THR A 463 35.65 -17.88 -28.72
CA THR A 463 34.97 -18.30 -27.48
C THR A 463 35.26 -17.28 -26.36
N VAL A 464 34.20 -16.80 -25.72
CA VAL A 464 34.29 -15.94 -24.54
C VAL A 464 33.70 -16.63 -23.30
N ILE A 465 34.19 -16.26 -22.13
CA ILE A 465 33.66 -16.70 -20.84
C ILE A 465 32.83 -15.54 -20.27
N ILE A 466 31.54 -15.78 -20.07
CA ILE A 466 30.62 -14.88 -19.37
C ILE A 466 30.60 -15.33 -17.90
N SER A 467 31.10 -14.52 -16.97
CA SER A 467 31.16 -14.85 -15.55
C SER A 467 30.30 -13.91 -14.72
N TRP A 468 29.76 -14.37 -13.58
CA TRP A 468 28.91 -13.56 -12.72
C TRP A 468 29.10 -13.86 -11.24
N THR A 469 28.65 -12.95 -10.36
CA THR A 469 28.70 -13.14 -8.91
C THR A 469 27.35 -12.92 -8.22
N GLN A 470 27.13 -13.59 -7.08
CA GLN A 470 25.93 -13.46 -6.23
C GLN A 470 24.60 -13.70 -6.97
N PRO A 471 24.34 -14.91 -7.50
CA PRO A 471 23.11 -15.16 -8.22
C PRO A 471 21.88 -15.02 -7.32
N SER A 472 20.93 -14.17 -7.74
CA SER A 472 19.63 -13.98 -7.08
C SER A 472 18.60 -15.08 -7.41
N VAL A 473 18.98 -15.99 -8.31
CA VAL A 473 18.11 -17.01 -8.94
C VAL A 473 18.90 -18.31 -9.13
N PRO A 474 18.26 -19.51 -9.13
CA PRO A 474 18.96 -20.79 -9.23
C PRO A 474 19.48 -21.13 -10.64
N ASP A 475 18.81 -20.66 -11.69
CA ASP A 475 19.19 -20.76 -13.10
C ASP A 475 18.91 -19.43 -13.82
N PHE A 476 19.21 -19.29 -15.12
CA PHE A 476 18.76 -18.21 -16.02
C PHE A 476 19.02 -18.51 -17.52
N GLN A 477 18.45 -17.69 -18.42
CA GLN A 477 18.76 -17.63 -19.85
C GLN A 477 19.73 -16.47 -20.11
N ILE A 478 20.60 -16.61 -21.10
CA ILE A 478 21.43 -15.53 -21.65
C ILE A 478 20.94 -15.24 -23.08
N THR A 479 20.63 -13.98 -23.39
CA THR A 479 20.15 -13.54 -24.71
C THR A 479 21.08 -12.48 -25.27
N LEU A 480 21.34 -12.51 -26.57
CA LEU A 480 21.99 -11.44 -27.32
C LEU A 480 20.93 -10.45 -27.80
N ALA A 481 21.13 -9.17 -27.48
CA ALA A 481 20.29 -8.07 -27.95
C ALA A 481 21.14 -6.99 -28.64
N GLN A 482 20.50 -6.06 -29.33
CA GLN A 482 21.14 -4.93 -30.00
C GLN A 482 20.29 -3.68 -29.86
N GLY A 483 20.91 -2.54 -29.56
CA GLY A 483 20.19 -1.27 -29.43
C GLY A 483 20.81 -0.33 -28.41
N SER A 484 20.09 0.74 -28.06
CA SER A 484 20.47 1.61 -26.94
C SER A 484 19.88 1.08 -25.63
N SER A 485 20.38 1.55 -24.48
CA SER A 485 19.90 1.11 -23.16
C SER A 485 18.37 1.25 -22.98
N ASN A 486 17.73 2.14 -23.72
CA ASN A 486 16.29 2.41 -23.58
C ASN A 486 15.46 1.79 -24.72
N ALA A 487 16.10 1.07 -25.65
CA ALA A 487 15.47 0.43 -26.81
C ALA A 487 16.32 -0.74 -27.33
N LEU A 488 16.46 -1.79 -26.51
CA LEU A 488 17.12 -3.03 -26.90
C LEU A 488 16.15 -3.93 -27.69
N GLN A 489 16.62 -4.47 -28.81
CA GLN A 489 15.95 -5.49 -29.59
C GLN A 489 16.66 -6.84 -29.40
N GLN A 490 15.95 -7.85 -28.91
CA GLN A 490 16.49 -9.21 -28.82
C GLN A 490 16.78 -9.77 -30.22
N LEU A 491 17.96 -10.37 -30.37
CA LEU A 491 18.41 -10.98 -31.62
C LEU A 491 18.37 -12.50 -31.54
N SER A 492 18.94 -13.09 -30.49
CA SER A 492 19.02 -14.55 -30.34
C SER A 492 19.24 -14.99 -28.91
N VAL A 493 18.82 -16.21 -28.59
CA VAL A 493 19.10 -16.84 -27.28
C VAL A 493 20.45 -17.54 -27.34
N ILE A 494 21.38 -17.15 -26.46
CA ILE A 494 22.72 -17.75 -26.35
C ILE A 494 22.62 -19.09 -25.60
N ALA A 495 21.93 -19.11 -24.47
CA ALA A 495 21.84 -20.30 -23.62
C ALA A 495 20.58 -20.28 -22.76
N GLN A 496 19.94 -21.44 -22.59
CA GLN A 496 18.81 -21.64 -21.67
C GLN A 496 19.24 -22.49 -20.47
N ASN A 497 18.52 -22.37 -19.34
CA ASN A 497 18.74 -23.16 -18.13
C ASN A 497 20.19 -23.11 -17.62
N VAL A 498 20.85 -21.95 -17.74
CA VAL A 498 22.20 -21.72 -17.22
C VAL A 498 22.14 -21.81 -15.70
N VAL A 499 22.72 -22.87 -15.14
CA VAL A 499 22.75 -23.10 -13.69
C VAL A 499 23.58 -22.00 -13.02
N ALA A 500 22.93 -21.11 -12.26
CA ALA A 500 23.54 -19.88 -11.76
C ALA A 500 24.67 -20.14 -10.76
N SER A 501 24.64 -21.27 -10.06
CA SER A 501 25.70 -21.70 -9.15
C SER A 501 27.01 -22.10 -9.86
N LYS A 502 27.02 -22.25 -11.19
CA LYS A 502 28.25 -22.49 -11.96
C LYS A 502 29.10 -21.23 -12.14
N MET A 503 28.54 -20.05 -11.90
CA MET A 503 29.23 -18.74 -11.92
C MET A 503 29.85 -18.32 -13.26
N SER A 504 29.84 -19.17 -14.29
CA SER A 504 30.27 -18.85 -15.65
C SER A 504 29.59 -19.69 -16.73
N TYR A 505 29.61 -19.17 -17.96
CA TYR A 505 29.14 -19.81 -19.19
C TYR A 505 30.08 -19.49 -20.35
N ASN A 506 30.52 -20.51 -21.10
CA ASN A 506 31.34 -20.32 -22.29
C ASN A 506 30.44 -20.12 -23.50
N TRP A 507 30.60 -19.01 -24.21
CA TRP A 507 29.85 -18.69 -25.42
C TRP A 507 30.76 -18.62 -26.64
N ASP A 508 30.49 -19.46 -27.64
CA ASP A 508 31.11 -19.40 -28.96
C ASP A 508 30.39 -18.36 -29.83
N ILE A 509 31.09 -17.27 -30.16
CA ILE A 509 30.50 -16.17 -30.93
C ILE A 509 30.26 -16.65 -32.38
N PRO A 510 29.02 -16.57 -32.89
CA PRO A 510 28.71 -17.03 -34.24
C PRO A 510 29.57 -16.35 -35.31
N THR A 511 29.97 -17.10 -36.33
CA THR A 511 30.79 -16.57 -37.43
C THR A 511 30.01 -15.63 -38.36
N ASP A 512 28.69 -15.65 -38.27
CA ASP A 512 27.75 -14.83 -39.03
C ASP A 512 27.21 -13.63 -38.25
N LEU A 513 27.67 -13.40 -37.00
CA LEU A 513 27.25 -12.25 -36.21
C LEU A 513 27.76 -10.94 -36.84
N PRO A 514 26.91 -10.03 -37.34
CA PRO A 514 27.36 -8.82 -38.02
C PRO A 514 28.24 -7.94 -37.12
N PRO A 515 29.28 -7.25 -37.64
CA PRO A 515 30.03 -6.29 -36.83
C PRO A 515 29.13 -5.15 -36.34
N ALA A 516 28.95 -5.02 -35.02
CA ALA A 516 28.23 -3.90 -34.42
C ALA A 516 28.80 -3.56 -33.04
N SER A 517 28.76 -2.28 -32.66
CA SER A 517 29.31 -1.75 -31.41
C SER A 517 28.28 -1.61 -30.29
N ASN A 518 27.03 -2.05 -30.54
CA ASN A 518 25.87 -1.87 -29.66
C ASN A 518 25.16 -3.19 -29.30
N TYR A 519 25.89 -4.30 -29.29
CA TYR A 519 25.37 -5.56 -28.77
C TYR A 519 25.31 -5.54 -27.24
N ALA A 520 24.29 -6.19 -26.69
CA ALA A 520 24.08 -6.36 -25.25
C ALA A 520 23.81 -7.83 -24.89
N LEU A 521 24.16 -8.21 -23.67
CA LEU A 521 23.77 -9.49 -23.08
C LEU A 521 22.66 -9.27 -22.06
N GLU A 522 21.58 -10.02 -22.17
CA GLU A 522 20.46 -10.02 -21.23
C GLU A 522 20.43 -11.33 -20.44
N PHE A 523 20.19 -11.25 -19.14
CA PHE A 523 20.17 -12.40 -18.21
C PHE A 523 18.79 -12.56 -17.56
N GLY A 524 18.17 -13.75 -17.60
CA GLY A 524 16.93 -14.07 -16.86
C GLY A 524 16.31 -15.44 -17.19
N THR A 525 15.66 -16.14 -16.26
CA THR A 525 15.16 -17.55 -16.46
C THR A 525 13.87 -17.68 -17.27
N SER A 526 13.17 -16.56 -17.41
CA SER A 526 11.81 -16.39 -17.89
C SER A 526 11.61 -14.87 -17.89
N PRO A 527 10.57 -14.31 -18.54
CA PRO A 527 10.17 -12.90 -18.38
C PRO A 527 9.99 -12.37 -16.93
N ASN A 528 10.27 -13.18 -15.89
CA ASN A 528 9.74 -13.10 -14.52
C ASN A 528 10.82 -13.11 -13.43
N LEU A 529 12.06 -13.42 -13.78
CA LEU A 529 13.14 -13.62 -12.83
C LEU A 529 14.37 -12.86 -13.33
N ALA A 530 14.58 -11.68 -12.75
CA ALA A 530 15.73 -10.85 -13.06
C ALA A 530 16.97 -11.35 -12.30
N PHE A 531 18.06 -11.54 -13.05
CA PHE A 531 19.39 -11.70 -12.46
C PHE A 531 19.90 -10.33 -12.00
N ALA A 532 20.20 -10.18 -10.71
CA ALA A 532 20.61 -8.89 -10.11
C ALA A 532 22.10 -8.80 -9.73
N GLY A 533 22.95 -9.70 -10.26
CA GLY A 533 24.38 -9.74 -9.97
C GLY A 533 25.24 -8.99 -11.01
N PRO A 534 26.47 -8.57 -10.68
CA PRO A 534 27.43 -8.09 -11.67
C PRO A 534 27.98 -9.27 -12.50
N PHE A 535 28.33 -9.00 -13.76
CA PHE A 535 28.95 -9.97 -14.68
C PHE A 535 30.15 -9.39 -15.42
N THR A 536 31.02 -10.27 -15.94
CA THR A 536 32.17 -9.94 -16.78
C THR A 536 32.19 -10.84 -18.02
N VAL A 537 32.87 -10.38 -19.08
CA VAL A 537 33.11 -11.16 -20.30
C VAL A 537 34.59 -11.10 -20.64
N GLU A 538 35.22 -12.28 -20.77
CA GLU A 538 36.67 -12.44 -20.98
C GLU A 538 36.94 -13.43 -22.11
N SER A 539 38.08 -13.32 -22.79
CA SER A 539 38.46 -14.30 -23.83
C SER A 539 38.94 -15.58 -23.18
N LEU A 540 38.58 -16.73 -23.76
CA LEU A 540 39.10 -18.02 -23.33
C LEU A 540 40.63 -18.15 -23.48
N ASP A 541 41.24 -17.45 -24.45
CA ASP A 541 42.69 -17.46 -24.70
C ASP A 541 43.47 -16.35 -23.97
N GLY A 542 42.79 -15.56 -23.12
CA GLY A 542 43.38 -14.43 -22.39
C GLY A 542 43.74 -13.21 -23.26
N SER A 543 43.42 -13.24 -24.56
CA SER A 543 43.52 -12.04 -25.40
C SER A 543 42.51 -10.97 -24.93
N PRO A 544 42.87 -9.68 -24.97
CA PRO A 544 42.03 -8.63 -24.42
C PRO A 544 40.70 -8.55 -25.17
N VAL A 545 39.62 -8.87 -24.48
CA VAL A 545 38.27 -8.42 -24.83
C VAL A 545 38.19 -6.98 -24.31
N PRO A 546 37.70 -6.00 -25.09
CA PRO A 546 37.45 -4.67 -24.55
C PRO A 546 36.30 -4.76 -23.53
N SER A 547 36.62 -5.07 -22.28
CA SER A 547 35.70 -5.08 -21.15
C SER A 547 36.16 -4.05 -20.11
N SER A 548 35.23 -3.22 -19.66
CA SER A 548 35.32 -2.51 -18.40
C SER A 548 34.15 -2.94 -17.53
N SER A 549 34.40 -3.18 -16.24
CA SER A 549 33.40 -3.58 -15.25
C SER A 549 32.10 -2.77 -15.33
N ALA A 550 30.94 -3.43 -15.38
CA ALA A 550 29.63 -2.79 -15.29
C ALA A 550 29.12 -2.78 -13.84
N SER A 551 28.65 -1.62 -13.37
CA SER A 551 27.80 -1.46 -12.19
C SER A 551 26.42 -0.96 -12.66
N PRO A 552 25.32 -1.22 -11.92
CA PRO A 552 23.98 -0.80 -12.36
C PRO A 552 23.91 0.72 -12.51
N ALA A 553 23.50 1.20 -13.69
CA ALA A 553 23.40 2.63 -14.00
C ALA A 553 22.11 3.25 -13.44
N ALA A 554 22.23 4.41 -12.80
CA ALA A 554 21.10 5.27 -12.45
C ALA A 554 20.59 6.02 -13.70
N VAL A 555 19.29 5.98 -13.95
CA VAL A 555 18.65 6.65 -15.09
C VAL A 555 18.63 8.17 -14.85
N THR A 556 19.32 8.94 -15.69
CA THR A 556 19.19 10.40 -15.78
C THR A 556 18.56 10.77 -17.12
N SER A 557 17.52 11.61 -17.09
CA SER A 557 16.88 12.16 -18.30
C SER A 557 17.51 13.52 -18.64
N SER A 558 18.05 13.65 -19.85
CA SER A 558 18.68 14.87 -20.37
C SER A 558 17.66 15.89 -20.87
N GLY A 559 17.80 17.14 -20.41
CA GLY A 559 17.23 18.35 -21.02
C GLY A 559 18.31 19.12 -21.77
N SER A 560 17.93 19.68 -22.91
CA SER A 560 18.77 20.33 -23.93
C SER A 560 19.54 21.58 -23.45
N GLY A 561 20.84 21.60 -23.75
CA GLY A 561 21.66 22.71 -24.26
C GLY A 561 21.55 24.12 -23.65
N MET A 562 22.63 24.56 -22.99
CA MET A 562 23.21 25.89 -23.20
C MET A 562 24.71 25.88 -22.83
N THR A 563 25.54 26.33 -23.76
CA THR A 563 26.98 26.55 -23.63
C THR A 563 27.29 27.73 -22.70
N ASN A 564 28.30 27.61 -21.84
CA ASN A 564 29.27 28.70 -21.63
C ASN A 564 30.56 28.25 -20.93
N MET A 565 31.64 28.89 -21.36
CA MET A 565 33.03 28.71 -20.92
C MET A 565 33.30 29.26 -19.51
N SER A 566 34.27 28.67 -18.80
CA SER A 566 35.48 29.33 -18.24
C SER A 566 35.97 28.57 -16.99
N GLY A 567 37.30 28.43 -16.86
CA GLY A 567 37.94 27.51 -15.92
C GLY A 567 38.46 28.13 -14.63
N ALA A 568 39.11 27.29 -13.81
CA ALA A 568 40.24 27.61 -12.93
C ALA A 568 40.70 26.35 -12.16
N SER A 569 42.01 26.30 -11.92
CA SER A 569 42.83 25.23 -11.30
C SER A 569 42.63 24.99 -9.80
N PRO A 570 43.20 23.90 -9.23
CA PRO A 570 42.90 23.39 -7.89
C PRO A 570 43.90 23.86 -6.81
N MET A 571 43.50 23.71 -5.54
CA MET A 571 44.39 23.94 -4.39
C MET A 571 44.51 22.68 -3.53
N LYS A 572 45.76 22.28 -3.30
CA LYS A 572 46.24 21.17 -2.45
C LYS A 572 46.27 21.57 -0.97
N THR A 573 46.11 20.59 -0.09
CA THR A 573 46.91 20.32 1.13
C THR A 573 46.56 18.88 1.57
N GLY A 574 47.43 17.93 1.90
CA GLY A 574 48.78 17.98 2.47
C GLY A 574 48.74 17.30 3.85
N GLY A 575 49.28 16.07 3.98
CA GLY A 575 49.40 15.37 5.27
C GLY A 575 49.92 13.93 5.11
N ARG A 576 51.08 13.63 5.70
CA ARG A 576 51.96 12.46 5.49
C ARG A 576 51.97 11.55 6.76
N PRO A 577 52.77 10.46 6.88
CA PRO A 577 52.26 9.12 7.15
C PRO A 577 52.89 8.40 8.39
N GLY A 578 52.46 7.16 8.65
CA GLY A 578 53.19 6.12 9.42
C GLY A 578 52.43 4.79 9.26
N ALA A 579 52.95 3.79 8.54
CA ALA A 579 53.88 2.74 8.99
C ALA A 579 53.44 2.04 10.29
N SER A 580 53.48 0.72 10.50
CA SER A 580 53.63 -0.52 9.73
C SER A 580 53.67 -1.61 10.80
N GLY A 581 53.06 -2.78 10.60
CA GLY A 581 53.23 -3.89 11.56
C GLY A 581 52.42 -5.13 11.24
N ALA A 582 53.07 -6.11 10.62
CA ALA A 582 52.65 -7.51 10.49
C ALA A 582 52.60 -8.19 11.89
N SER A 583 51.98 -9.34 12.17
CA SER A 583 51.77 -10.57 11.40
C SER A 583 50.87 -11.56 12.18
N ALA A 584 50.18 -12.46 11.45
CA ALA A 584 49.81 -13.87 11.77
C ALA A 584 49.02 -14.19 13.07
N SER A 585 48.19 -15.24 13.20
CA SER A 585 47.44 -16.15 12.32
C SER A 585 46.52 -16.98 13.25
N ALA A 586 45.48 -17.61 12.68
CA ALA A 586 44.75 -18.76 13.19
C ALA A 586 43.86 -18.63 14.46
N LYS A 587 42.54 -18.55 14.24
CA LYS A 587 41.51 -19.41 14.87
C LYS A 587 40.15 -19.20 14.20
N ALA A 588 39.98 -19.82 13.03
CA ALA A 588 38.68 -20.04 12.40
C ALA A 588 38.13 -21.38 12.91
N ALA A 589 37.05 -21.32 13.71
CA ALA A 589 36.10 -22.42 13.96
C ALA A 589 35.05 -22.11 15.06
N ALA A 590 35.08 -20.92 15.69
CA ALA A 590 34.11 -20.54 16.74
C ALA A 590 33.35 -19.23 16.44
N SER A 591 33.41 -18.72 15.20
CA SER A 591 32.93 -17.37 14.86
C SER A 591 31.66 -17.33 14.01
N SER A 592 31.07 -18.44 13.56
CA SER A 592 29.90 -18.37 12.67
C SER A 592 28.59 -18.04 13.40
N GLU A 593 28.45 -18.45 14.66
CA GLU A 593 27.24 -18.22 15.46
C GLU A 593 27.31 -16.87 16.20
N SER A 594 28.50 -16.47 16.67
CA SER A 594 28.73 -15.13 17.23
C SER A 594 28.74 -14.05 16.15
N ALA A 595 29.23 -14.31 14.92
CA ALA A 595 29.13 -13.36 13.82
C ALA A 595 27.70 -13.24 13.28
N ARG A 596 26.91 -14.33 13.22
CA ARG A 596 25.48 -14.24 12.89
C ARG A 596 24.69 -13.46 13.94
N THR A 597 24.96 -13.69 15.22
CA THR A 597 24.34 -12.94 16.32
C THR A 597 24.80 -11.49 16.33
N ALA A 598 26.06 -11.19 16.02
CA ALA A 598 26.59 -9.84 15.93
C ALA A 598 26.10 -9.08 14.68
N VAL A 599 25.89 -9.76 13.56
CA VAL A 599 25.30 -9.17 12.34
C VAL A 599 23.81 -8.91 12.54
N ILE A 600 23.06 -9.81 13.18
CA ILE A 600 21.66 -9.57 13.56
C ILE A 600 21.59 -8.43 14.58
N ALA A 601 22.45 -8.41 15.60
CA ALA A 601 22.51 -7.32 16.57
C ALA A 601 22.90 -5.99 15.90
N SER A 602 23.81 -6.00 14.92
CA SER A 602 24.23 -4.79 14.18
C SER A 602 23.13 -4.29 13.23
N LEU A 603 22.38 -5.19 12.58
CA LEU A 603 21.22 -4.83 11.74
C LEU A 603 20.03 -4.35 12.57
N VAL A 604 19.81 -4.92 13.76
CA VAL A 604 18.84 -4.43 14.74
C VAL A 604 19.29 -3.08 15.27
N THR A 605 20.58 -2.88 15.55
CA THR A 605 21.11 -1.58 16.00
C THR A 605 21.04 -0.53 14.89
N LEU A 606 21.35 -0.86 13.63
CA LEU A 606 21.17 0.04 12.47
C LEU A 606 19.70 0.35 12.19
N GLY A 607 18.81 -0.63 12.35
CA GLY A 607 17.37 -0.42 12.25
C GLY A 607 16.82 0.45 13.38
N ILE A 608 17.30 0.26 14.61
CA ILE A 608 17.01 1.11 15.76
C ILE A 608 17.64 2.49 15.60
N VAL A 609 18.81 2.62 14.97
CA VAL A 609 19.45 3.90 14.66
C VAL A 609 18.75 4.61 13.50
N ALA A 610 18.15 3.90 12.54
CA ALA A 610 17.34 4.53 11.48
C ALA A 610 15.96 4.97 12.02
N ILE A 611 15.34 4.17 12.90
CA ILE A 611 14.11 4.54 13.61
C ILE A 611 14.39 5.67 14.60
N ASN A 612 15.48 5.59 15.37
CA ASN A 612 15.91 6.66 16.25
C ASN A 612 16.32 7.87 15.42
N ALA A 613 17.08 7.77 14.31
CA ALA A 613 17.40 8.93 13.47
C ALA A 613 16.13 9.55 12.87
N ALA A 614 15.12 8.76 12.48
CA ALA A 614 13.83 9.28 12.08
C ALA A 614 13.03 9.92 13.25
N LEU A 615 13.28 9.49 14.50
CA LEU A 615 12.65 10.02 15.71
C LEU A 615 13.50 11.08 16.46
N THR A 616 14.78 11.25 16.14
CA THR A 616 15.77 12.11 16.84
C THR A 616 16.50 13.06 15.89
N MET A 617 16.26 13.03 14.57
CA MET A 617 16.62 14.15 13.69
C MET A 617 15.66 15.34 13.81
N PHE A 618 14.72 15.31 14.77
CA PHE A 618 13.88 16.43 15.16
C PHE A 618 13.78 16.55 16.67
#